data_AF-A0A846DE83-F1
#
_entry.id   AF-A0A846DE83-F1
#
_cell.length_a   1.000
_cell.length_b   1.000
_cell.length_c   1.000
_cell.angle_alpha   90.00
_cell.angle_beta   90.00
_cell.angle_gamma   90.00
#
_symmetry.space_group_name_H-M   'P 1'
#
loop_
_entity.id
_entity.type
_entity.pdbx_description
1 polymer ?
#
loop_
_entity_poly.entity_id
_entity_poly.type
_entity_poly.pdbx_seq_one_letter_code
_entity_poly.pdbx_strand_id
1 'polypeptide(L)' 'MRKPFEQEFSREEIDYFIVYLYSYLVGYFSAIDKPSNYEFFKHIDSNLILSGYTNREFWQKNYEEDDYYRQRRDELKSR' A
#
# COMPACT_ATOMS: atom_id res chain seq x y z
N MET A 1 -26.29 -5.81 31.37
CA MET A 1 -25.80 -4.98 30.26
C MET A 1 -26.78 -5.12 29.11
N ARG A 2 -27.39 -4.03 28.64
CA ARG A 2 -28.18 -4.05 27.39
C ARG A 2 -27.23 -4.28 26.22
N LYS A 3 -27.65 -5.06 25.22
CA LYS A 3 -26.84 -5.24 24.02
C LYS A 3 -26.88 -3.93 23.22
N PRO A 4 -25.78 -3.51 22.58
CA PRO A 4 -25.74 -2.30 21.78
C PRO A 4 -26.86 -2.28 20.75
N PHE A 5 -27.48 -1.12 20.52
CA PHE A 5 -28.41 -0.85 19.41
C PHE A 5 -29.77 -1.59 19.42
N GLU A 6 -30.09 -2.39 20.45
CA GLU A 6 -31.38 -3.14 20.52
C GLU A 6 -32.64 -2.26 20.49
N GLN A 7 -32.54 -0.97 20.78
CA GLN A 7 -33.68 -0.04 20.71
C GLN A 7 -33.81 0.67 19.36
N GLU A 8 -32.76 0.64 18.55
CA GLU A 8 -32.65 1.40 17.31
C GLU A 8 -32.76 0.48 16.09
N PHE A 9 -32.23 -0.74 16.20
CA PHE A 9 -32.21 -1.73 15.13
C PHE A 9 -32.45 -3.13 15.69
N SER A 10 -33.23 -3.92 14.97
CA SER A 10 -33.35 -5.35 15.18
C SER A 10 -32.03 -6.07 14.88
N ARG A 11 -31.88 -7.30 15.38
CA ARG A 11 -30.74 -8.17 15.04
C ARG A 11 -30.63 -8.41 13.55
N GLU A 12 -31.77 -8.63 12.89
CA GLU A 12 -31.84 -8.90 11.45
C GLU A 12 -31.33 -7.70 10.63
N GLU A 13 -31.67 -6.48 11.03
CA GLU A 13 -31.18 -5.26 10.37
C GLU A 13 -29.67 -5.08 10.53
N ILE A 14 -29.13 -5.40 11.72
CA ILE A 14 -27.70 -5.35 11.97
C ILE A 14 -26.98 -6.41 11.12
N ASP A 15 -27.47 -7.65 11.12
CA ASP A 15 -26.86 -8.74 10.35
C ASP A 15 -26.88 -8.43 8.85
N TYR A 16 -28.00 -7.89 8.34
CA TYR A 16 -28.12 -7.45 6.95
C TYR A 16 -27.11 -6.34 6.60
N PHE A 17 -27.00 -5.33 7.46
CA PHE A 17 -26.04 -4.24 7.26
C PHE A 17 -24.59 -4.75 7.25
N ILE A 18 -24.23 -5.64 8.17
CA ILE A 18 -22.87 -6.20 8.25
C ILE A 18 -22.54 -7.02 6.99
N VAL A 19 -23.47 -7.86 6.52
CA VAL A 19 -23.28 -8.63 5.28
C VAL A 19 -23.12 -7.71 4.08
N TYR A 20 -23.96 -6.68 3.97
CA TYR A 20 -23.86 -5.68 2.91
C TYR A 20 -22.51 -4.95 2.93
N LEU A 21 -22.13 -4.41 4.10
CA LEU A 21 -20.90 -3.64 4.27
C LEU A 21 -19.67 -4.51 3.98
N TYR A 22 -19.64 -5.73 4.50
CA TYR A 22 -18.55 -6.68 4.26
C TYR A 22 -18.41 -6.98 2.76
N SER A 23 -19.53 -7.32 2.10
CA SER A 23 -19.54 -7.63 0.67
C SER A 23 -19.10 -6.44 -0.18
N TYR A 24 -19.54 -5.23 0.16
CA TYR A 24 -19.10 -4.00 -0.48
C TYR A 24 -17.59 -3.78 -0.32
N LEU A 25 -17.06 -3.91 0.89
CA LEU A 25 -15.63 -3.72 1.15
C LEU A 25 -14.80 -4.78 0.42
N VAL A 26 -15.20 -6.05 0.45
CA VAL A 26 -14.52 -7.12 -0.29
C VAL A 26 -14.52 -6.82 -1.79
N GLY A 27 -15.65 -6.43 -2.36
CA GLY A 27 -15.76 -6.07 -3.77
C GLY A 27 -14.92 -4.85 -4.13
N TYR A 28 -14.95 -3.81 -3.29
CA TYR A 28 -14.15 -2.60 -3.45
C TYR A 28 -12.65 -2.91 -3.42
N PHE A 29 -12.18 -3.62 -2.38
CA PHE A 29 -10.78 -4.02 -2.27
C PHE A 29 -10.36 -4.92 -3.43
N SER A 30 -11.20 -5.86 -3.85
CA SER A 30 -10.91 -6.71 -5.03
C SER A 30 -10.84 -5.90 -6.33
N ALA A 31 -11.63 -4.83 -6.45
CA ALA A 31 -11.63 -3.95 -7.62
C ALA A 31 -10.44 -2.98 -7.66
N ILE A 32 -9.97 -2.51 -6.50
CA ILE A 32 -8.79 -1.64 -6.39
C ILE A 32 -7.48 -2.42 -6.28
N ASP A 33 -7.51 -3.69 -5.89
CA ASP A 33 -6.37 -4.64 -5.89
C ASP A 33 -6.02 -5.12 -7.31
N LYS A 34 -6.33 -4.27 -8.30
CA LYS A 34 -5.44 -4.18 -9.45
C LYS A 34 -4.09 -3.73 -8.86
N PRO A 35 -2.99 -4.49 -9.06
CA PRO A 35 -1.70 -4.08 -8.56
C PRO A 35 -1.49 -2.65 -9.02
N SER A 36 -1.53 -1.72 -8.07
CA SER A 36 -1.27 -0.35 -8.40
C SER A 36 0.17 -0.38 -8.88
N ASN A 37 0.37 -0.15 -10.18
CA ASN A 37 1.68 -0.02 -10.82
C ASN A 37 2.41 1.22 -10.31
N TYR A 38 2.32 1.54 -9.02
CA TYR A 38 3.21 2.47 -8.37
C TYR A 38 4.54 1.76 -8.16
N GLU A 39 5.14 1.33 -9.27
CA GLU A 39 6.57 1.21 -9.29
C GLU A 39 7.11 2.60 -8.95
N PHE A 40 7.96 2.65 -7.94
CA PHE A 40 8.55 3.90 -7.52
C PHE A 40 10.03 3.70 -7.28
N PHE A 41 10.74 4.80 -7.48
CA PHE A 41 12.15 4.93 -7.15
C PHE A 41 12.31 6.21 -6.30
N LYS A 42 13.02 6.08 -5.18
CA LYS A 42 13.34 7.18 -4.27
C LYS A 42 14.83 7.16 -3.94
N HIS A 43 15.37 8.34 -3.67
CA HIS A 43 16.76 8.51 -3.29
C HIS A 43 16.88 9.50 -2.13
N ILE A 44 17.85 9.25 -1.24
CA ILE A 44 18.21 10.13 -0.12
C ILE A 44 19.70 10.44 -0.27
N ASP A 45 20.01 11.61 -0.84
CA ASP A 45 21.39 11.97 -1.20
C ASP A 45 22.29 12.11 0.04
N SER A 46 21.76 12.57 1.19
CA SER A 46 22.55 12.79 2.41
C SER A 46 23.18 11.52 2.99
N ASN A 47 22.57 10.37 2.73
CA ASN A 47 22.97 9.08 3.31
C ASN A 47 23.30 8.05 2.21
N LEU A 48 23.39 8.49 0.95
CA LEU A 48 23.64 7.64 -0.22
C LEU A 48 22.70 6.41 -0.28
N ILE A 49 21.41 6.62 -0.05
CA ILE A 49 20.40 5.54 -0.03
C ILE A 49 19.55 5.60 -1.29
N LEU A 50 19.38 4.44 -1.94
CA LEU A 50 18.40 4.22 -3.01
C LEU A 50 17.35 3.21 -2.54
N SER A 51 16.08 3.48 -2.83
CA SER A 51 15.00 2.53 -2.55
C SER A 51 13.97 2.54 -3.66
N GLY A 52 13.21 1.46 -3.75
CA GLY A 52 12.16 1.37 -4.73
C GLY A 52 11.25 0.18 -4.52
N TYR A 53 10.20 0.16 -5.34
CA TYR A 53 9.24 -0.92 -5.43
C TYR A 53 9.10 -1.25 -6.91
N THR A 54 9.39 -2.49 -7.29
CA THR A 54 9.28 -2.98 -8.68
C THR A 54 8.98 -4.47 -8.62
N ASN A 55 8.25 -5.01 -9.60
CA ASN A 55 7.89 -6.43 -9.64
C ASN A 55 7.26 -6.96 -8.33
N ARG A 56 6.54 -6.11 -7.60
CA ARG A 56 5.93 -6.39 -6.29
C ARG A 56 6.91 -6.61 -5.13
N GLU A 57 8.19 -6.29 -5.33
CA GLU A 57 9.21 -6.38 -4.30
C GLU A 57 9.75 -4.99 -3.94
N PHE A 58 9.83 -4.75 -2.63
CA PHE A 58 10.53 -3.59 -2.10
C PHE A 58 12.02 -3.87 -2.01
N TRP A 59 12.84 -2.90 -2.39
CA TRP A 59 14.28 -2.96 -2.22
C TRP A 59 14.83 -1.65 -1.67
N GLN A 60 15.93 -1.76 -0.93
CA GLN A 60 16.70 -0.64 -0.42
C GLN A 60 18.18 -1.01 -0.44
N LYS A 61 19.01 -0.08 -0.88
CA LYS A 61 20.47 -0.25 -0.91
C LYS A 61 21.15 1.02 -0.42
N ASN A 62 22.10 0.84 0.49
CA ASN A 62 23.01 1.88 0.95
C ASN A 62 24.31 1.78 0.17
N TYR A 63 24.92 2.93 -0.10
CA TYR A 63 26.16 3.04 -0.85
C TYR A 63 27.20 3.73 0.04
N GLU A 64 28.45 3.32 -0.09
CA GLU A 64 29.57 3.92 0.66
C GLU A 64 30.29 4.99 -0.15
N GLU A 65 30.20 4.91 -1.48
CA GLU A 65 30.88 5.80 -2.43
C GLU A 65 29.86 6.66 -3.21
N ASP A 66 30.07 7.97 -3.21
CA ASP A 66 29.19 8.96 -3.86
C ASP A 66 29.14 8.78 -5.38
N ASP A 67 30.28 8.48 -6.02
CA ASP A 67 30.35 8.27 -7.48
C ASP A 67 29.51 7.06 -7.91
N TYR A 68 29.64 5.94 -7.18
CA TYR A 68 28.87 4.72 -7.45
C TYR A 68 27.38 4.91 -7.17
N TYR A 69 27.04 5.66 -6.12
CA TYR A 69 25.66 6.07 -5.82
C TYR A 69 25.04 6.88 -6.97
N ARG A 70 25.75 7.93 -7.44
CA ARG A 70 25.28 8.82 -8.51
C ARG A 70 25.07 8.07 -9.83
N GLN A 71 26.05 7.25 -10.23
CA GLN A 71 25.94 6.40 -11.41
C GLN A 71 24.66 5.56 -11.34
N ARG A 72 24.44 4.88 -10.22
CA ARG A 72 23.31 3.98 -10.08
C ARG A 72 21.96 4.69 -9.99
N ARG A 73 21.92 5.88 -9.38
CA ARG A 73 20.74 6.74 -9.37
C ARG A 73 20.33 7.17 -10.78
N ASP A 74 21.30 7.53 -11.62
CA ASP A 74 21.04 8.04 -12.96
C ASP A 74 20.64 6.91 -13.93
N GLU A 75 21.19 5.71 -13.76
CA GLU A 75 20.73 4.48 -14.43
C GLU A 75 19.26 4.14 -14.11
N LEU A 76 18.81 4.41 -12.88
CA LEU A 76 17.45 4.11 -12.44
C LEU A 76 16.44 5.20 -12.84
N LYS A 77 16.89 6.45 -13.03
CA LYS A 77 16.05 7.54 -13.58
C LYS A 77 15.86 7.49 -15.09
N SER A 78 16.73 6.77 -15.81
CA SER A 78 16.67 6.64 -17.28
C SER A 78 15.84 5.45 -17.78
N ARG A 79 15.29 4.66 -16.86
CA ARG A 79 14.35 3.56 -17.15
C ARG A 79 12.91 4.05 -17.09
#